data_AF-A0A1Z9U600-F1
#
_entry.id   AF-A0A1Z9U600-F1
#
_cell.length_a   1.000
_cell.length_b   1.000
_cell.length_c   1.000
_cell.angle_alpha   90.00
_cell.angle_beta   90.00
_cell.angle_gamma   90.00
#
_symmetry.space_group_name_H-M   'P 1'
#
loop_
_entity.id
_entity.type
_entity.pdbx_description
1 polymer ?
#
loop_
_entity_poly.entity_id
_entity_poly.type
_entity_poly.pdbx_seq_one_letter_code
_entity_poly.pdbx_strand_id
1 'polypeptide(L)' 'GEYWKALEGTLDPSKVEKAADNALIGNASEVAAQVKERFHPEDRLMCWFDFFNHDGDRVIRNMEAWWQEVVPLLE' A
#
# COMPACT_ATOMS: atom_id res chain seq x y z
N GLY A 1 4.47 10.90 -12.89
CA GLY A 1 5.52 9.95 -13.27
C GLY A 1 6.74 10.01 -12.35
N GLU A 2 6.59 10.48 -11.10
CA GLU A 2 7.70 10.73 -10.18
C GLU A 2 8.27 9.46 -9.53
N TYR A 3 7.52 8.35 -9.54
CA TYR A 3 8.01 7.03 -9.09
C TYR A 3 9.24 6.59 -9.90
N TRP A 4 9.25 6.83 -11.21
CA TRP A 4 10.35 6.38 -12.08
C TRP A 4 11.63 7.19 -11.91
N LYS A 5 11.53 8.50 -11.64
CA LYS A 5 12.69 9.39 -11.49
C LYS A 5 13.44 9.23 -10.17
N ALA A 6 12.74 8.86 -9.10
CA ALA A 6 13.38 8.61 -7.80
C ALA A 6 14.11 7.25 -7.74
N LEU A 7 13.90 6.38 -8.74
CA LEU A 7 14.43 5.01 -8.80
C LEU A 7 15.60 4.84 -9.78
N GLU A 8 15.90 5.85 -10.61
CA GLU A 8 17.05 5.86 -11.52
C GLU A 8 18.35 6.09 -10.75
N GLY A 9 18.93 5.03 -10.19
CA GLY A 9 20.34 5.06 -9.76
C GLY A 9 20.77 4.01 -8.74
N THR A 10 19.84 3.45 -7.95
CA THR A 10 20.21 2.57 -6.81
C THR A 10 19.23 1.43 -6.54
N LEU A 11 18.46 0.95 -7.53
CA LEU A 11 17.59 -0.21 -7.33
C LEU A 11 18.13 -1.48 -7.98
N ASP A 12 18.47 -2.42 -7.10
CA ASP A 12 18.49 -3.85 -7.40
C ASP A 12 17.06 -4.25 -7.86
N PRO A 13 16.88 -4.69 -9.12
CA PRO A 13 15.57 -5.07 -9.67
C PRO A 13 14.83 -6.09 -8.79
N SER A 14 15.57 -6.94 -8.09
CA SER A 14 15.00 -7.95 -7.19
C SER A 14 14.36 -7.35 -5.92
N LYS A 15 14.73 -6.13 -5.52
CA LYS A 15 14.09 -5.42 -4.41
C LYS A 15 12.79 -4.74 -4.83
N VAL A 16 12.65 -4.37 -6.10
CA VAL A 16 11.41 -3.79 -6.66
C VAL A 16 10.33 -4.86 -6.73
N GLU A 17 10.64 -6.03 -7.28
CA GLU A 17 9.71 -7.16 -7.33
C GLU A 17 9.21 -7.55 -5.94
N LYS A 18 10.13 -7.70 -4.96
CA LYS A 18 9.76 -8.05 -3.58
C LYS A 18 8.98 -6.96 -2.84
N ALA A 19 9.19 -5.69 -3.18
CA ALA A 19 8.44 -4.59 -2.58
C ALA A 19 7.01 -4.53 -3.14
N ALA A 20 6.83 -4.82 -4.43
CA ALA A 20 5.52 -4.94 -5.06
C ALA A 20 4.74 -6.15 -4.51
N ASP A 21 5.41 -7.28 -4.28
CA ASP A 21 4.78 -8.48 -3.70
C ASP A 21 4.24 -8.23 -2.28
N ASN A 22 4.88 -7.35 -1.51
CA ASN A 22 4.46 -7.04 -0.15
C ASN A 22 3.46 -5.89 -0.06
N ALA A 23 3.40 -5.00 -1.05
CA ALA A 23 2.49 -3.86 -1.03
C ALA A 23 1.04 -4.28 -1.27
N LEU A 24 0.10 -3.51 -0.69
CA LEU A 24 -1.31 -3.54 -1.05
C LEU A 24 -1.56 -2.40 -2.04
N ILE A 25 -1.98 -2.71 -3.26
CA ILE A 25 -2.07 -1.73 -4.35
C ILE A 25 -3.42 -1.84 -5.04
N GLY A 26 -4.09 -0.71 -5.25
CA GLY A 26 -5.37 -0.65 -5.99
C GLY A 26 -6.37 0.28 -5.33
N ASN A 27 -7.63 0.16 -5.75
CA ASN A 27 -8.76 0.79 -5.08
C ASN A 27 -9.16 0.02 -3.80
N ALA A 28 -10.09 0.57 -3.01
CA ALA A 28 -10.46 -0.01 -1.71
C ALA A 28 -10.89 -1.48 -1.79
N SER A 29 -11.67 -1.86 -2.80
CA SER A 29 -12.13 -3.24 -2.99
C SER A 29 -11.00 -4.19 -3.38
N GLU A 30 -10.09 -3.75 -4.26
CA GLU A 30 -8.91 -4.54 -4.66
C GLU A 30 -7.96 -4.74 -3.48
N VAL A 31 -7.76 -3.71 -2.67
CA VAL A 31 -6.95 -3.78 -1.45
C VAL A 31 -7.60 -4.70 -0.43
N ALA A 32 -8.91 -4.61 -0.21
CA ALA A 32 -9.63 -5.50 0.70
C ALA A 32 -9.55 -6.97 0.28
N ALA A 33 -9.69 -7.25 -1.02
CA ALA A 33 -9.53 -8.60 -1.57
C ALA A 33 -8.11 -9.14 -1.32
N GLN A 34 -7.07 -8.34 -1.60
CA GLN A 34 -5.68 -8.71 -1.31
C GLN A 34 -5.46 -8.98 0.18
N VAL A 35 -6.07 -8.19 1.07
CA VAL A 35 -5.96 -8.42 2.52
C VAL A 35 -6.58 -9.75 2.92
N LYS A 36 -7.81 -10.03 2.45
CA LYS A 36 -8.53 -11.29 2.74
C LYS A 36 -7.81 -12.52 2.18
N GLU A 37 -7.11 -12.38 1.06
CA GLU A 37 -6.33 -13.47 0.46
C GLU A 37 -5.00 -13.74 1.19
N ARG A 38 -4.36 -12.68 1.70
CA ARG A 38 -2.96 -12.73 2.16
C ARG A 38 -2.79 -12.81 3.67
N PHE A 39 -3.80 -12.42 4.46
CA PHE A 39 -3.71 -12.33 5.93
C PHE A 39 -4.86 -13.05 6.62
N HIS A 40 -4.62 -13.54 7.84
CA HIS A 40 -5.66 -14.14 8.66
C HIS A 40 -6.57 -13.04 9.25
N PRO A 41 -7.88 -13.27 9.41
CA PRO A 41 -8.80 -12.26 9.98
C PRO A 41 -8.43 -11.79 11.40
N GLU A 42 -7.66 -12.58 12.14
CA GLU A 42 -7.19 -12.22 13.50
C GLU A 42 -5.84 -11.48 13.51
N ASP A 43 -5.19 -11.33 12.34
CA ASP A 43 -3.92 -10.62 12.24
C ASP A 43 -4.09 -9.13 12.51
N ARG A 44 -3.05 -8.53 13.09
CA ARG A 44 -2.97 -7.07 13.25
C ARG A 44 -2.06 -6.49 12.18
N LEU A 45 -2.65 -5.79 11.23
CA LEU A 45 -1.92 -5.16 10.13
C LEU A 45 -1.38 -3.79 10.57
N MET A 46 -0.08 -3.58 10.35
CA MET A 46 0.56 -2.27 10.47
C MET A 46 0.88 -1.78 9.05
N CYS A 47 0.14 -0.77 8.59
CA CYS A 47 0.22 -0.25 7.23
C CYS A 47 1.06 1.02 7.19
N TRP A 48 1.97 1.10 6.21
CA TRP A 48 2.75 2.29 5.90
C TRP A 48 2.18 2.95 4.64
N PHE A 49 1.75 4.21 4.73
CA PHE A 49 1.07 4.91 3.63
C PHE A 49 1.94 5.91 2.86
N ASP A 50 3.17 6.18 3.32
CA ASP A 50 4.10 7.11 2.67
C ASP A 50 5.05 6.37 1.71
N PHE A 51 5.02 6.75 0.43
CA PHE A 51 5.88 6.18 -0.62
C PHE A 51 6.97 7.16 -1.06
N PHE A 52 7.67 7.78 -0.08
CA PHE A 52 8.89 8.58 -0.28
C PHE A 52 8.74 9.81 -1.19
N ASN A 53 7.53 10.33 -1.33
CA ASN A 53 7.28 11.53 -2.12
C ASN A 53 6.96 12.76 -1.28
N HIS A 54 7.06 12.64 0.06
CA HIS A 54 6.82 13.72 1.03
C HIS A 54 5.50 14.46 0.84
N ASP A 55 4.48 13.76 0.32
CA ASP A 55 3.14 14.32 0.11
C ASP A 55 2.25 13.97 1.30
N GLY A 56 2.26 14.83 2.31
CA GLY A 56 1.50 14.63 3.55
C GLY A 56 0.00 14.56 3.32
N ASP A 57 -0.55 15.37 2.41
CA ASP A 57 -1.98 15.38 2.11
C ASP A 57 -2.42 14.06 1.48
N ARG A 58 -1.59 13.45 0.63
CA ARG A 58 -1.86 12.12 0.09
C ARG A 58 -1.75 11.04 1.16
N VAL A 59 -0.79 11.12 2.07
CA VAL A 59 -0.68 10.17 3.19
C VAL A 59 -1.95 10.22 4.04
N ILE A 60 -2.42 11.41 4.40
CA ILE A 60 -3.65 11.60 5.19
C ILE A 60 -4.86 11.01 4.46
N ARG A 61 -5.05 11.34 3.18
CA ARG A 61 -6.15 10.78 2.38
C ARG A 61 -6.12 9.25 2.30
N ASN A 62 -4.94 8.65 2.15
CA ASN A 62 -4.81 7.19 2.11
C ASN A 62 -5.15 6.56 3.48
N MET A 63 -4.76 7.20 4.59
CA MET A 63 -5.13 6.77 5.93
C MET A 63 -6.64 6.87 6.19
N GLU A 64 -7.28 7.93 5.70
CA GLU A 64 -8.74 8.10 5.77
C GLU A 64 -9.46 7.04 4.93
N ALA A 65 -9.05 6.85 3.67
CA ALA A 65 -9.63 5.84 2.78
C ALA A 65 -9.46 4.42 3.34
N TRP A 66 -8.35 4.11 4.00
CA TRP A 66 -8.19 2.82 4.68
C TRP A 66 -9.32 2.57 5.68
N TRP A 67 -9.58 3.53 6.58
CA TRP A 67 -10.60 3.35 7.61
C TRP A 67 -12.03 3.46 7.10
N GLN A 68 -12.28 4.33 6.13
CA GLN A 68 -13.64 4.62 5.64
C GLN A 68 -14.08 3.68 4.51
N GLU A 69 -13.14 3.18 3.71
CA GLU A 69 -13.46 2.42 2.50
C GLU A 69 -12.93 0.98 2.55
N VAL A 70 -11.73 0.74 3.10
CA VAL A 70 -11.14 -0.62 3.11
C VAL A 70 -11.62 -1.43 4.30
N VAL A 71 -11.47 -0.93 5.53
CA VAL A 71 -11.81 -1.69 6.74
C VAL A 71 -13.26 -2.20 6.77
N PRO A 72 -14.29 -1.43 6.35
CA PRO A 72 -15.66 -1.94 6.29
C PRO A 72 -15.85 -3.12 5.32
N LEU A 73 -14.94 -3.30 4.36
CA LEU A 73 -14.94 -4.42 3.42
C LEU A 73 -14.18 -5.65 3.96
N LEU A 74 -13.47 -5.51 5.09
CA LEU A 74 -12.72 -6.60 5.73
C LEU A 74 -13.58 -7.45 6.67
N GLU A 75 -14.68 -6.91 7.17
CA GLU A 75 -15.71 -7.63 7.92
C GLU A 75 -16.47 -8.66 7.06
#